data_AF-A0A016SY77-F1
#
_entry.id   AF-A0A016SY77-F1
#
_cell.length_a   1.000
_cell.length_b   1.000
_cell.length_c   1.000
_cell.angle_alpha   90.00
_cell.angle_beta   90.00
_cell.angle_gamma   90.00
#
_symmetry.space_group_name_H-M   'P 1'
#
loop_
_entity.id
_entity.type
_entity.pdbx_description
1 polymer ?
#
loop_
_entity_poly.entity_id
_entity_poly.type
_entity_poly.pdbx_seq_one_letter_code
_entity_poly.pdbx_strand_id
1 'polypeptide(L)'
;MPTICQFTAASNRRKIDVHAHVLPRDIPDFQKKFGYAGFVTLDHRDDGTTNMMKDGKLFRVVEPNCFDTQARLKDMDTAKVNVQCLSTVPVMFSYWAKPEHTEEVSRFVNDDLLAQCQIAPDRLVPLGTLPMNDIPRAIQWQFTGTA
;
A
#
# COMPACT_ATOMS: atom_id res chain seq x y z
N MET A 1 8.08 17.80 14.08
CA MET A 1 8.02 16.44 13.50
C MET A 1 7.28 15.56 14.49
N PRO A 2 6.19 14.88 14.11
CA PRO A 2 5.58 13.88 14.98
C PRO A 2 6.60 12.76 15.22
N THR A 3 6.83 12.42 16.49
CA THR A 3 7.75 11.34 16.84
C THR A 3 7.04 10.02 16.53
N ILE A 4 7.45 9.33 15.46
CA ILE A 4 7.00 7.96 15.17
C ILE A 4 7.24 7.13 16.44
N CYS A 5 6.22 6.37 16.87
CA CYS A 5 6.24 5.58 18.10
C CYS A 5 6.30 6.37 19.44
N GLN A 6 5.78 7.61 19.51
CA GLN A 6 5.51 8.24 20.80
C GLN A 6 4.23 7.68 21.43
N PHE A 7 4.40 6.69 22.30
CA PHE A 7 3.30 6.02 22.99
C PHE A 7 2.70 6.90 24.09
N THR A 8 1.37 6.92 24.23
CA THR A 8 0.72 7.44 25.43
C THR A 8 1.00 6.53 26.63
N ALA A 9 1.18 7.12 27.82
CA ALA A 9 1.60 6.41 29.04
C ALA A 9 0.59 5.34 29.54
N ALA A 10 -0.60 5.23 28.93
CA ALA A 10 -1.70 4.40 29.41
C ALA A 10 -1.67 2.93 28.96
N SER A 11 -0.80 2.53 28.01
CA SER A 11 -0.74 1.14 27.53
C SER A 11 0.38 0.32 28.18
N ASN A 12 0.02 -0.68 28.99
CA ASN A 12 0.97 -1.58 29.67
C ASN A 12 1.59 -2.67 28.78
N ARG A 13 1.26 -2.77 27.48
CA ARG A 13 1.98 -3.60 26.50
C ARG A 13 2.02 -2.90 25.14
N ARG A 14 3.20 -2.82 24.53
CA ARG A 14 3.41 -2.26 23.18
C ARG A 14 3.38 -3.42 22.18
N LYS A 15 2.37 -3.44 21.30
CA LYS A 15 2.26 -4.41 20.20
C LYS A 15 2.57 -3.70 18.90
N ILE A 16 3.68 -4.07 18.28
CA ILE A 16 4.11 -3.61 16.96
C ILE A 16 3.91 -4.77 16.01
N ASP A 17 3.13 -4.55 14.97
CA ASP A 17 2.96 -5.50 13.87
C ASP A 17 3.82 -5.03 12.70
N VAL A 18 4.82 -5.85 12.34
CA VAL A 18 5.81 -5.53 11.30
C VAL A 18 5.46 -6.13 9.94
N HIS A 19 4.31 -6.80 9.81
CA HIS A 19 3.92 -7.49 8.58
C HIS A 19 2.43 -7.29 8.30
N ALA A 20 2.12 -6.19 7.64
CA ALA A 20 0.79 -5.92 7.12
C ALA A 20 0.86 -5.33 5.72
N HIS A 21 -0.22 -5.55 4.96
CA HIS A 21 -0.33 -5.11 3.57
C HIS A 21 -1.51 -4.16 3.38
N VAL A 22 -1.30 -3.16 2.53
CA VAL A 22 -2.32 -2.24 2.02
C VAL A 22 -2.32 -2.20 0.50
N LEU A 23 -3.40 -1.63 -0.02
CA LEU A 23 -3.63 -1.35 -1.42
C LEU A 23 -4.07 0.11 -1.55
N PRO A 24 -3.69 0.81 -2.63
CA PRO A 24 -4.38 2.05 -3.03
C PRO A 24 -5.88 1.81 -3.18
N ARG A 25 -6.69 2.80 -2.78
CA ARG A 25 -8.15 2.70 -2.95
C ARG A 25 -8.52 2.62 -4.42
N ASP A 26 -7.96 3.52 -5.21
CA ASP A 26 -8.16 3.59 -6.66
C ASP A 26 -6.83 3.28 -7.35
N ILE A 27 -6.85 2.51 -8.45
CA ILE A 27 -5.66 2.19 -9.23
C ILE A 27 -5.88 2.67 -10.66
N PRO A 28 -4.94 3.46 -11.25
CA PRO A 28 -5.00 3.81 -12.66
C PRO A 28 -5.09 2.57 -13.54
N ASP A 29 -5.79 2.68 -14.67
CA ASP A 29 -5.78 1.61 -15.68
C ASP A 29 -4.41 1.54 -16.37
N PHE A 30 -3.46 0.89 -15.70
CA PHE A 30 -2.09 0.70 -16.17
C PHE A 30 -2.04 -0.15 -17.44
N GLN A 31 -2.98 -1.08 -17.62
CA GLN A 31 -3.09 -1.87 -18.84
C GLN A 31 -3.36 -0.95 -20.04
N LYS A 32 -4.36 -0.07 -19.93
CA LYS A 32 -4.67 0.92 -20.97
C LYS A 32 -3.52 1.90 -21.18
N LYS A 33 -2.89 2.36 -20.10
CA LYS A 33 -1.79 3.32 -20.14
C LYS A 33 -0.53 2.77 -20.82
N PHE A 34 -0.14 1.54 -20.49
CA PHE A 34 1.10 0.91 -20.97
C PHE A 34 0.91 0.10 -22.26
N GLY A 35 -0.34 -0.20 -22.62
CA GLY A 35 -0.68 -0.89 -23.86
C GLY A 35 -0.49 -2.40 -23.84
N TYR A 36 -0.41 -3.03 -22.66
CA TYR A 36 -0.33 -4.49 -22.53
C TYR A 36 -0.92 -4.98 -21.20
N ALA A 37 -1.33 -6.25 -21.19
CA ALA A 37 -2.05 -6.90 -20.09
C ALA A 37 -1.16 -7.25 -18.89
N GLY A 38 -1.78 -7.63 -17.77
CA GLY A 38 -1.13 -8.17 -16.57
C GLY A 38 -1.26 -7.30 -15.33
N PHE A 39 -1.78 -6.08 -15.46
CA PHE A 39 -2.01 -5.16 -14.34
C PHE A 39 -3.37 -5.41 -13.68
N VAL A 40 -3.48 -5.04 -12.41
CA VAL A 40 -4.74 -5.16 -11.65
C VAL A 40 -5.61 -3.92 -11.82
N THR A 41 -6.92 -4.11 -11.75
CA THR A 41 -7.92 -3.05 -11.57
C THR A 41 -8.81 -3.36 -10.38
N LEU A 42 -9.54 -2.37 -9.91
CA LEU A 42 -10.42 -2.48 -8.75
C LEU A 42 -11.87 -2.19 -9.14
N ASP A 43 -12.77 -3.05 -8.67
CA ASP A 43 -14.21 -2.96 -8.84
C ASP A 43 -14.85 -2.92 -7.43
N HIS A 44 -15.16 -1.72 -6.97
CA HIS A 44 -15.75 -1.48 -5.65
C HIS A 44 -17.22 -1.90 -5.63
N ARG A 45 -17.61 -2.66 -4.61
CA ARG A 45 -18.95 -3.22 -4.48
C ARG A 45 -19.79 -2.47 -3.45
N ASP A 46 -21.11 -2.56 -3.59
CA ASP A 46 -22.07 -1.96 -2.67
C ASP A 46 -22.00 -2.55 -1.24
N ASP A 47 -21.51 -3.78 -1.11
CA ASP A 47 -21.28 -4.45 0.19
C ASP A 47 -20.01 -3.94 0.92
N GLY A 48 -19.30 -2.98 0.33
CA GLY A 48 -18.09 -2.37 0.86
C GLY A 48 -16.80 -3.12 0.54
N THR A 49 -16.89 -4.36 0.04
CA THR A 49 -15.71 -5.11 -0.42
C THR A 49 -15.27 -4.62 -1.81
N THR A 50 -14.06 -4.99 -2.23
CA THR A 50 -13.56 -4.67 -3.56
C THR A 50 -13.11 -5.93 -4.28
N ASN A 51 -13.55 -6.08 -5.52
CA ASN A 51 -13.06 -7.08 -6.44
C ASN A 51 -11.74 -6.58 -7.05
N MET A 52 -10.63 -7.26 -6.74
CA MET A 52 -9.38 -7.09 -7.45
C MET A 52 -9.40 -7.96 -8.70
N MET A 53 -9.34 -7.31 -9.85
CA MET A 53 -9.43 -7.93 -11.17
C MET A 53 -8.04 -7.94 -11.81
N LYS A 54 -7.72 -9.00 -12.54
CA LYS A 54 -6.50 -9.10 -13.36
C LYS A 54 -6.86 -9.75 -14.69
N ASP A 55 -6.54 -9.08 -15.80
CA ASP A 55 -6.82 -9.58 -17.15
C ASP A 55 -8.29 -9.98 -17.35
N GLY A 56 -9.21 -9.17 -16.81
CA GLY A 56 -10.66 -9.39 -16.87
C GLY A 56 -11.20 -10.49 -15.96
N LYS A 57 -10.36 -11.12 -15.14
CA LYS A 57 -10.75 -12.20 -14.22
C LYS A 57 -10.65 -11.75 -12.77
N LEU A 58 -11.54 -12.26 -11.93
CA LEU A 58 -11.44 -12.06 -10.48
C LEU A 58 -10.15 -12.71 -9.98
N PHE A 59 -9.29 -11.90 -9.37
CA PHE A 59 -8.05 -12.35 -8.75
C PHE A 59 -8.24 -12.57 -7.25
N ARG A 60 -8.84 -11.59 -6.56
CA ARG A 60 -9.07 -11.66 -5.11
C ARG A 60 -10.19 -10.70 -4.70
N VAL A 61 -10.97 -11.06 -3.69
CA VAL A 61 -11.85 -10.11 -2.97
C VAL A 61 -11.05 -9.52 -1.81
N VAL A 62 -11.06 -8.19 -1.68
CA VAL A 62 -10.36 -7.47 -0.61
C VAL A 62 -11.34 -6.73 0.28
N GLU A 63 -11.09 -6.82 1.59
CA GLU A 63 -11.87 -6.17 2.64
C GLU A 63 -11.48 -4.70 2.79
N PRO A 64 -12.37 -3.84 3.34
CA PRO A 64 -12.12 -2.40 3.51
C PRO A 64 -10.79 -2.08 4.18
N ASN A 65 -10.39 -2.83 5.20
CA ASN A 65 -9.13 -2.58 5.92
C ASN A 65 -7.87 -2.65 5.04
N CYS A 66 -7.97 -3.25 3.84
CA CYS A 66 -6.87 -3.29 2.88
C CYS A 66 -6.64 -1.94 2.17
N PHE A 67 -7.68 -1.12 1.99
CA PHE A 67 -7.64 0.13 1.21
C PHE A 67 -8.30 1.35 1.88
N ASP A 68 -8.86 1.16 3.08
CA ASP A 68 -9.45 2.21 3.92
C ASP A 68 -8.69 2.27 5.25
N THR A 69 -7.96 3.37 5.44
CA THR A 69 -7.13 3.60 6.62
C THR A 69 -7.96 3.69 7.91
N GLN A 70 -9.19 4.20 7.87
CA GLN A 70 -10.04 4.29 9.06
C GLN A 70 -10.54 2.90 9.49
N ALA A 71 -10.96 2.08 8.52
CA ALA A 71 -11.31 0.69 8.78
C ALA A 71 -10.12 -0.08 9.40
N ARG A 72 -8.91 0.13 8.88
CA ARG A 72 -7.69 -0.44 9.44
C ARG A 72 -7.41 0.00 10.88
N LEU A 73 -7.51 1.29 11.18
CA LEU A 73 -7.25 1.79 12.54
C LEU A 73 -8.23 1.18 13.56
N LYS A 74 -9.50 0.99 13.18
CA LYS A 74 -10.50 0.29 14.00
C LYS A 74 -10.12 -1.18 14.24
N ASP A 75 -9.64 -1.88 13.21
CA ASP A 75 -9.15 -3.26 13.34
C ASP A 75 -7.91 -3.33 14.25
N MET A 76 -6.98 -2.38 14.10
CA MET A 76 -5.81 -2.26 14.97
C MET A 76 -6.21 -2.06 16.43
N ASP A 77 -7.18 -1.19 16.71
CA ASP A 77 -7.68 -0.94 18.07
C ASP A 77 -8.30 -2.21 18.68
N THR A 78 -9.11 -2.92 17.89
CA THR A 78 -9.73 -4.20 18.28
C THR A 78 -8.67 -5.26 18.58
N ALA A 79 -7.63 -5.34 17.73
CA ALA A 79 -6.52 -6.27 17.88
C ALA A 79 -5.44 -5.81 18.87
N LYS A 80 -5.63 -4.64 19.50
CA LYS A 80 -4.70 -3.97 20.43
C LYS A 80 -3.29 -3.79 19.82
N VAL A 81 -3.23 -3.48 18.53
CA VAL A 81 -2.00 -3.16 17.79
C VAL A 81 -1.76 -1.66 17.85
N ASN A 82 -0.62 -1.26 18.41
CA ASN A 82 -0.29 0.15 18.59
C ASN A 82 0.29 0.76 17.32
N VAL A 83 1.22 0.03 16.69
CA VAL A 83 1.93 0.47 15.49
C VAL A 83 1.91 -0.65 14.45
N GLN A 84 1.67 -0.30 13.18
CA GLN A 84 1.79 -1.21 12.03
C GLN A 84 2.83 -0.69 11.03
N CYS A 85 3.76 -1.55 10.62
CA CYS A 85 4.53 -1.35 9.40
C CYS A 85 3.71 -1.86 8.21
N LEU A 86 3.48 -0.99 7.24
CA LEU A 86 2.64 -1.26 6.08
C LEU A 86 3.49 -1.35 4.82
N SER A 87 3.25 -2.38 4.02
CA SER A 87 3.81 -2.52 2.67
C SER A 87 2.69 -2.72 1.65
N THR A 88 2.98 -2.57 0.36
CA THR A 88 2.00 -2.91 -0.67
C THR A 88 1.72 -4.42 -0.72
N VAL A 89 0.57 -4.81 -1.27
CA VAL A 89 0.32 -6.21 -1.62
C VAL A 89 1.26 -6.70 -2.74
N PRO A 90 1.70 -7.97 -2.75
CA PRO A 90 2.72 -8.46 -3.69
C PRO A 90 2.38 -8.33 -5.18
N VAL A 91 1.09 -8.39 -5.55
CA VAL A 91 0.67 -8.27 -6.95
C VAL A 91 1.02 -6.90 -7.55
N MET A 92 1.17 -5.88 -6.72
CA MET A 92 1.55 -4.53 -7.14
C MET A 92 3.04 -4.38 -7.46
N PHE A 93 3.90 -5.33 -7.06
CA PHE A 93 5.34 -5.24 -7.36
C PHE A 93 5.64 -5.19 -8.86
N SER A 94 4.83 -5.85 -9.70
CA SER A 94 4.91 -5.74 -11.15
C SER A 94 6.31 -6.00 -11.74
N TYR A 95 7.15 -6.84 -11.11
CA TYR A 95 8.52 -7.13 -11.57
C TYR A 95 8.59 -7.88 -12.91
N TRP A 96 7.46 -8.39 -13.40
CA TRP A 96 7.31 -8.99 -14.72
C TRP A 96 7.15 -7.95 -15.84
N ALA A 97 6.83 -6.69 -15.50
CA ALA A 97 6.60 -5.61 -16.46
C ALA A 97 7.91 -5.05 -17.01
N LYS A 98 7.81 -4.14 -17.99
CA LYS A 98 8.97 -3.36 -18.44
C LYS A 98 9.52 -2.52 -17.27
N PRO A 99 10.85 -2.41 -17.09
CA PRO A 99 11.46 -1.67 -15.99
C PRO A 99 10.90 -0.25 -15.75
N GLU A 100 10.71 0.53 -16.81
CA GLU A 100 10.16 1.88 -16.74
C GLU A 100 8.72 1.91 -16.20
N HIS A 101 7.91 0.90 -16.51
CA HIS A 101 6.55 0.80 -16.02
C HIS A 101 6.50 0.26 -14.59
N THR A 102 7.42 -0.65 -14.22
CA THR A 102 7.58 -1.09 -12.83
C THR A 102 7.97 0.09 -11.94
N GLU A 103 8.84 0.99 -12.40
CA GLU A 103 9.19 2.22 -11.68
C GLU A 103 7.96 3.11 -11.49
N GLU A 104 7.17 3.32 -12.53
CA GLU A 104 5.97 4.16 -12.46
C GLU A 104 4.90 3.59 -11.52
N VAL A 105 4.67 2.27 -11.56
CA VAL A 105 3.77 1.59 -10.61
C VAL A 105 4.31 1.69 -9.19
N SER A 106 5.61 1.47 -8.98
CA SER A 106 6.25 1.62 -7.67
C SER A 106 6.06 3.02 -7.11
N ARG A 107 6.06 4.06 -7.97
CA ARG A 107 5.96 5.46 -7.55
C ARG A 107 4.55 5.76 -7.08
N PHE A 108 3.59 5.40 -7.91
CA PHE A 108 2.18 5.48 -7.59
C PHE A 108 1.85 4.79 -6.26
N VAL A 109 2.32 3.56 -6.07
CA VAL A 109 2.09 2.78 -4.84
C VAL A 109 2.74 3.42 -3.62
N ASN A 110 3.97 3.91 -3.75
CA ASN A 110 4.69 4.53 -2.63
C ASN A 110 4.07 5.87 -2.22
N ASP A 111 3.61 6.67 -3.19
CA ASP A 111 2.96 7.96 -2.93
C ASP A 111 1.63 7.75 -2.19
N ASP A 112 0.81 6.79 -2.64
CA ASP A 112 -0.43 6.42 -1.96
C ASP A 112 -0.16 5.84 -0.56
N LEU A 113 0.80 4.92 -0.42
CA LEU A 113 1.19 4.35 0.87
C LEU A 113 1.63 5.43 1.86
N LEU A 114 2.43 6.42 1.42
CA LEU A 114 2.80 7.54 2.28
C LEU A 114 1.56 8.33 2.70
N ALA A 115 0.68 8.67 1.75
CA ALA A 115 -0.54 9.43 2.02
C ALA A 115 -1.44 8.72 3.05
N GLN A 116 -1.60 7.39 2.94
CA GLN A 116 -2.31 6.59 3.92
C GLN A 116 -1.64 6.67 5.31
N CYS A 117 -0.31 6.50 5.39
CA CYS A 117 0.41 6.56 6.66
C CYS A 117 0.37 7.95 7.31
N GLN A 118 0.28 9.03 6.52
CA GLN A 118 0.15 10.41 7.02
C GLN A 118 -1.17 10.69 7.76
N ILE A 119 -2.20 9.84 7.60
CA ILE A 119 -3.46 9.94 8.35
C ILE A 119 -3.25 9.63 9.84
N ALA A 120 -2.31 8.74 10.17
CA ALA A 120 -1.97 8.36 11.54
C ALA A 120 -0.45 8.10 11.67
N PRO A 121 0.39 9.15 11.54
CA PRO A 121 1.85 9.01 11.40
C PRO A 121 2.53 8.53 12.69
N ASP A 122 1.84 8.57 13.82
CA ASP A 122 2.26 8.00 15.10
C ASP A 122 1.99 6.48 15.21
N ARG A 123 1.15 5.94 14.31
CA ARG A 123 0.70 4.53 14.33
C ARG A 123 1.06 3.74 13.07
N LEU A 124 1.28 4.40 11.94
CA LEU A 124 1.49 3.75 10.65
C LEU A 124 2.86 4.10 10.08
N VAL A 125 3.64 3.08 9.73
CA VAL A 125 5.00 3.23 9.20
C VAL A 125 5.05 2.67 7.78
N PRO A 126 5.33 3.46 6.74
CA PRO A 126 5.39 2.99 5.37
C PRO A 126 6.70 2.23 5.07
N LEU A 127 6.57 1.11 4.37
CA LEU A 127 7.66 0.36 3.74
C LEU A 127 7.45 0.36 2.23
N GLY A 128 8.14 1.28 1.54
CA GLY A 128 8.02 1.44 0.09
C GLY A 128 8.61 0.27 -0.70
N THR A 129 8.17 0.15 -1.95
CA THR A 129 8.70 -0.81 -2.94
C THR A 129 9.58 -0.11 -3.97
N LEU A 130 10.42 -0.88 -4.67
CA LEU A 130 11.36 -0.40 -5.68
C LEU A 130 11.22 -1.26 -6.93
N PRO A 131 11.58 -0.77 -8.14
CA PRO A 131 11.60 -1.57 -9.36
C PRO A 131 12.76 -2.57 -9.36
N MET A 132 12.62 -3.67 -8.61
CA MET A 132 13.68 -4.65 -8.38
C MET A 132 14.07 -5.46 -9.63
N ASN A 133 13.37 -5.29 -10.75
CA ASN A 133 13.73 -5.85 -12.04
C ASN A 133 14.80 -5.01 -12.79
N ASP A 134 15.19 -3.84 -12.26
CA ASP A 134 16.24 -2.99 -12.84
C ASP A 134 17.06 -2.30 -11.72
N ILE A 135 18.32 -2.74 -11.57
CA ILE A 135 19.21 -2.28 -10.50
C ILE A 135 19.45 -0.76 -10.57
N PRO A 136 19.83 -0.17 -11.73
CA PRO A 136 19.96 1.28 -11.83
C PRO A 136 18.73 2.05 -11.36
N ARG A 137 17.52 1.67 -11.80
CA ARG A 137 16.28 2.35 -11.39
C ARG A 137 15.98 2.18 -9.90
N ALA A 138 16.23 1.00 -9.34
CA ALA A 138 16.03 0.74 -7.93
C ALA A 138 16.96 1.59 -7.04
N ILE A 139 18.22 1.78 -7.46
CA ILE A 139 19.22 2.55 -6.70
C ILE A 139 19.07 4.06 -6.92
N GLN A 140 18.75 4.49 -8.14
CA GLN A 140 18.55 5.90 -8.47
C GLN A 140 17.19 6.44 -7.99
N TRP A 141 16.38 5.58 -7.36
CA TRP A 141 15.07 5.95 -6.82
C TRP A 141 15.18 7.19 -5.94
N GLN A 142 14.50 8.26 -6.35
CA GLN A 142 14.33 9.46 -5.56
C GLN A 142 12.87 9.59 -5.14
N PHE A 143 12.66 9.72 -3.84
CA PHE A 143 11.37 10.09 -3.29
C PHE A 143 11.09 11.55 -3.67
N THR A 144 10.01 11.80 -4.40
CA THR A 144 9.65 13.15 -4.89
C THR A 144 8.54 13.81 -4.07
N GLY A 145 7.97 13.11 -3.08
CA GLY A 145 6.98 13.68 -2.17
C GLY A 145 7.61 14.56 -1.08
N THR A 146 6.92 15.63 -0.68
CA THR A 146 7.29 16.43 0.48
C THR A 146 6.93 15.67 1.76
N ALA A 147 7.92 15.44 2.63
CA ALA A 147 7.75 14.86 3.97
C ALA A 147 7.07 15.84 4.94
#